data_AF-A0A1I7RV98-F1
#
_entry.id   AF-A0A1I7RV98-F1
#
_cell.length_a   1.000
_cell.length_b   1.000
_cell.length_c   1.000
_cell.angle_alpha   90.00
_cell.angle_beta   90.00
_cell.angle_gamma   90.00
#
_symmetry.space_group_name_H-M   'P 1'
#
loop_
_entity.id
_entity.type
_entity.pdbx_description
1 polymer ?
#
loop_
_entity_poly.entity_id
_entity_poly.type
_entity_poly.pdbx_seq_one_letter_code
_entity_poly.pdbx_strand_id
1 'polypeptide(L)'
;MNVQKTQMTHEFAEAIKAYDDYQQLAEDLAEKLQNVVQQNPPPGGFEAPPNEHPMEKVSNSLNLFATYLPAEKQPSVQATAEECKKLAQFHRQHQIKVNECIKNLLAFKETEYKELMQERKQLDKAREYMDTIKDEVKRAKTTEQVEKKAAIYEEAVTSFDQQATKVISLLEKLPEIKKTHQKELCAFFEAHLKYNEEVVKATMK
;
A
#
# COMPACT_ATOMS: atom_id res chain seq x y z
N MET A 1 4.53 9.03 41.95
CA MET A 1 3.34 8.19 42.18
C MET A 1 3.12 7.34 40.94
N ASN A 2 3.00 6.03 41.09
CA ASN A 2 2.68 5.14 39.96
C ASN A 2 1.19 5.24 39.66
N VAL A 3 0.85 5.86 38.52
CA VAL A 3 -0.51 5.81 37.95
C VAL A 3 -0.78 4.37 37.52
N GLN A 4 -1.85 3.77 38.03
CA GLN A 4 -2.18 2.38 37.74
C GLN A 4 -2.81 2.31 36.34
N LYS A 5 -2.00 1.94 35.35
CA LYS A 5 -2.41 1.94 33.94
C LYS A 5 -3.47 0.89 33.63
N THR A 6 -4.50 1.27 32.91
CA THR A 6 -5.46 0.32 32.34
C THR A 6 -4.77 -0.54 31.28
N GLN A 7 -4.94 -1.87 31.37
CA GLN A 7 -4.36 -2.81 30.40
C GLN A 7 -5.38 -3.14 29.32
N MET A 8 -4.91 -3.20 28.06
CA MET A 8 -5.69 -3.74 26.95
C MET A 8 -5.72 -5.26 27.04
N THR A 9 -6.76 -5.88 26.47
CA THR A 9 -6.86 -7.34 26.45
C THR A 9 -5.78 -7.96 25.57
N HIS A 10 -5.52 -9.25 25.78
CA HIS A 10 -4.54 -9.98 24.99
C HIS A 10 -4.96 -10.05 23.52
N GLU A 11 -6.24 -10.30 23.26
CA GLU A 11 -6.81 -10.40 21.92
C GLU A 11 -6.66 -9.09 21.13
N PHE A 12 -6.79 -7.94 21.80
CA PHE A 12 -6.57 -6.64 21.18
C PHE A 12 -5.10 -6.46 20.76
N ALA A 13 -4.17 -6.85 21.64
CA ALA A 13 -2.74 -6.77 21.33
C ALA A 13 -2.34 -7.69 20.16
N GLU A 14 -2.91 -8.89 20.11
CA GLU A 14 -2.71 -9.83 18.99
C GLU A 14 -3.28 -9.29 17.68
N ALA A 15 -4.48 -8.70 17.70
CA ALA A 15 -5.10 -8.12 16.52
C ALA A 15 -4.28 -6.96 15.94
N ILE A 16 -3.76 -6.08 16.81
CA ILE A 16 -2.85 -5.00 16.41
C ILE A 16 -1.58 -5.56 15.78
N LYS A 17 -0.95 -6.55 16.44
CA LYS A 17 0.25 -7.20 15.90
C LYS A 17 -0.01 -7.84 14.54
N ALA A 18 -1.15 -8.52 14.36
CA ALA A 18 -1.51 -9.12 13.09
C ALA A 18 -1.71 -8.09 11.97
N TYR A 19 -2.13 -6.87 12.32
CA TYR A 19 -2.26 -5.76 11.38
C TYR A 19 -0.89 -5.17 11.02
N ASP A 20 -0.02 -4.96 12.00
CA ASP A 20 1.37 -4.49 11.81
C ASP A 20 2.17 -5.48 10.94
N ASP A 21 2.10 -6.78 11.26
CA ASP A 21 2.75 -7.85 10.50
C ASP A 21 2.25 -7.89 9.05
N TYR A 22 0.95 -7.64 8.83
CA TYR A 22 0.38 -7.61 7.49
C TYR A 22 0.80 -6.39 6.69
N GLN A 23 0.94 -5.22 7.32
CA GLN A 23 1.43 -4.01 6.66
C GLN A 23 2.84 -4.19 6.11
N GLN A 24 3.76 -4.78 6.88
CA GLN A 24 5.10 -5.07 6.39
C GLN A 24 5.06 -6.03 5.19
N LEU A 25 4.26 -7.09 5.29
CA LEU A 25 4.12 -8.07 4.21
C LEU A 25 3.51 -7.46 2.94
N ALA A 26 2.53 -6.57 3.09
CA ALA A 26 1.87 -5.90 1.98
C ALA A 26 2.85 -4.98 1.22
N GLU A 27 3.68 -4.22 1.94
CA GLU A 27 4.72 -3.37 1.34
C GLU A 27 5.76 -4.18 0.60
N ASP A 28 6.33 -5.20 1.26
CA ASP A 28 7.36 -6.06 0.66
C ASP A 28 6.83 -6.75 -0.60
N LEU A 29 5.56 -7.17 -0.59
CA LEU A 29 4.92 -7.80 -1.73
C LEU A 29 4.70 -6.80 -2.87
N ALA A 30 4.18 -5.61 -2.56
CA ALA A 30 3.92 -4.57 -3.57
C ALA A 30 5.22 -4.16 -4.29
N GLU A 31 6.30 -3.95 -3.52
CA GLU A 31 7.62 -3.62 -4.07
C GLU A 31 8.13 -4.74 -5.00
N LYS A 32 8.04 -6.00 -4.56
CA LYS A 32 8.47 -7.15 -5.37
C LYS A 32 7.68 -7.26 -6.68
N LEU A 33 6.36 -7.06 -6.64
CA LEU A 33 5.51 -7.10 -7.83
C LEU A 33 5.87 -6.00 -8.82
N GLN A 34 6.10 -4.78 -8.32
CA GLN A 34 6.56 -3.68 -9.15
C GLN A 34 7.93 -3.97 -9.77
N ASN A 35 8.89 -4.46 -9.00
CA ASN A 35 10.24 -4.77 -9.48
C ASN A 35 10.29 -5.87 -10.54
N VAL A 36 9.35 -6.82 -10.54
CA VAL A 36 9.24 -7.84 -11.59
C VAL A 36 8.93 -7.20 -12.95
N VAL A 37 8.11 -6.15 -12.95
CA VAL A 37 7.64 -5.48 -14.17
C VAL A 37 8.50 -4.29 -14.56
N GLN A 38 9.10 -3.61 -13.59
CA GLN A 38 9.99 -2.48 -13.81
C GLN A 38 11.24 -2.65 -12.94
N GLN A 39 12.29 -3.22 -13.50
CA GLN A 39 13.53 -3.47 -12.74
C GLN A 39 14.32 -2.19 -12.48
N ASN A 40 14.08 -1.13 -13.27
CA ASN A 40 14.74 0.16 -13.11
C ASN A 40 13.70 1.30 -13.17
N PRO A 41 12.96 1.54 -12.09
CA PRO A 41 11.92 2.55 -12.06
C PRO A 41 12.50 3.96 -12.24
N PRO A 42 11.84 4.84 -13.01
CA PRO A 42 12.26 6.22 -13.15
C PRO A 42 12.05 7.00 -11.85
N PRO A 43 12.77 8.12 -11.66
CA PRO A 43 12.47 9.03 -10.56
C PRO A 43 11.02 9.50 -10.59
N GLY A 44 10.29 9.27 -9.50
CA GLY A 44 8.92 9.80 -9.33
C GLY A 44 7.80 9.02 -10.05
N GLY A 45 8.06 7.83 -10.59
CA GLY A 45 7.01 7.04 -11.24
C GLY A 45 7.36 5.57 -11.43
N PHE A 46 6.38 4.80 -11.87
CA PHE A 46 6.53 3.37 -12.17
C PHE A 46 6.71 3.14 -13.68
N GLU A 47 5.94 3.86 -14.50
CA GLU A 47 5.96 3.72 -15.95
C GLU A 47 7.22 4.32 -16.57
N ALA A 48 7.82 3.62 -17.54
CA ALA A 48 8.95 4.15 -18.28
C ALA A 48 8.54 5.42 -19.07
N PRO A 49 9.24 6.57 -18.90
CA PRO A 49 8.91 7.80 -19.63
C PRO A 49 9.02 7.60 -21.15
N PRO A 50 8.34 8.46 -21.95
CA PRO A 50 8.53 8.50 -23.40
C PRO A 50 10.02 8.61 -23.77
N ASN A 51 10.47 7.78 -24.72
CA ASN A 51 11.86 7.65 -25.19
C ASN A 51 12.88 7.10 -24.18
N GLU A 52 12.50 6.85 -22.94
CA GLU A 52 13.39 6.32 -21.91
C GLU A 52 13.32 4.79 -21.77
N HIS A 53 12.31 4.16 -22.37
CA HIS A 53 12.15 2.71 -22.33
C HIS A 53 13.31 2.01 -23.06
N PRO A 54 13.90 0.93 -22.52
CA PRO A 54 15.06 0.25 -23.13
C PRO A 54 14.83 -0.13 -24.60
N MET A 55 13.66 -0.70 -24.93
CA MET A 55 13.33 -1.07 -26.31
C MET A 55 13.14 0.13 -27.24
N GLU A 56 12.78 1.32 -26.73
CA GLU A 56 12.77 2.53 -27.57
C GLU A 56 14.18 3.05 -27.81
N LYS A 57 15.06 2.97 -26.82
CA LYS A 57 16.48 3.30 -27.00
C LYS A 57 17.12 2.38 -28.05
N VAL A 58 16.78 1.09 -28.02
CA VAL A 58 17.18 0.13 -29.07
C VAL A 58 16.61 0.52 -30.43
N SER A 59 15.30 0.80 -30.52
CA SER A 59 14.66 1.28 -31.76
C SER A 59 15.37 2.52 -32.34
N ASN A 60 15.62 3.53 -31.51
CA ASN A 60 16.29 4.76 -31.92
C ASN A 60 17.72 4.49 -32.41
N SER A 61 18.44 3.60 -31.73
CA SER A 61 19.81 3.20 -32.10
C SER A 61 19.83 2.41 -33.41
N LEU A 62 18.86 1.51 -33.63
CA LEU A 62 18.73 0.75 -34.88
C LEU A 62 18.39 1.66 -36.07
N ASN A 63 17.49 2.63 -35.88
CA ASN A 63 17.18 3.61 -36.91
C ASN A 63 18.38 4.47 -37.27
N LEU A 64 19.18 4.91 -36.29
CA LEU A 64 20.43 5.60 -36.54
C LEU A 64 21.44 4.70 -37.27
N PHE A 65 21.59 3.44 -36.83
CA PHE A 65 22.50 2.48 -37.46
C PHE A 65 22.14 2.21 -38.93
N ALA A 66 20.85 2.11 -39.26
CA ALA A 66 20.38 1.93 -40.62
C ALA A 66 20.88 3.02 -41.58
N THR A 67 21.08 4.27 -41.11
CA THR A 67 21.59 5.36 -41.95
C THR A 67 23.02 5.14 -42.45
N TYR A 68 23.79 4.27 -41.78
CA TYR A 68 25.16 3.92 -42.17
C TYR A 68 25.21 2.68 -43.08
N LEU A 69 24.08 2.06 -43.39
CA LEU A 69 23.99 0.86 -44.23
C LEU A 69 23.62 1.20 -45.68
N PRO A 70 24.01 0.34 -46.65
CA PRO A 70 23.49 0.41 -48.01
C PRO A 70 21.97 0.39 -48.03
N ALA A 71 21.35 1.14 -48.96
CA ALA A 71 19.90 1.34 -49.04
C ALA A 71 19.10 0.03 -49.04
N GLU A 72 19.64 -1.03 -49.65
CA GLU A 72 19.03 -2.37 -49.72
C GLU A 72 18.88 -3.07 -48.35
N LYS A 73 19.74 -2.73 -47.38
CA LYS A 73 19.76 -3.34 -46.04
C LYS A 73 18.99 -2.52 -45.00
N GLN A 74 18.68 -1.26 -45.29
CA GLN A 74 17.96 -0.37 -44.38
C GLN A 74 16.57 -0.90 -43.98
N PRO A 75 15.74 -1.41 -44.90
CA PRO A 75 14.39 -1.85 -44.56
C PRO A 75 14.36 -2.97 -43.51
N SER A 76 15.32 -3.90 -43.56
CA SER A 76 15.40 -4.99 -42.59
C SER A 76 15.71 -4.49 -41.17
N VAL A 77 16.65 -3.55 -41.03
CA VAL A 77 16.99 -2.96 -39.72
C VAL A 77 15.86 -2.07 -39.19
N GLN A 78 15.22 -1.31 -40.08
CA GLN A 78 14.08 -0.46 -39.73
C GLN A 78 12.86 -1.28 -39.29
N ALA A 79 12.63 -2.46 -39.90
CA ALA A 79 11.59 -3.37 -39.46
C ALA A 79 11.80 -3.83 -38.00
N THR A 80 13.03 -4.23 -37.65
CA THR A 80 13.38 -4.58 -36.26
C THR A 80 13.26 -3.38 -35.31
N ALA A 81 13.62 -2.18 -35.76
CA ALA A 81 13.43 -0.97 -34.95
C ALA A 81 11.94 -0.73 -34.62
N GLU A 82 11.06 -0.89 -35.60
CA GLU A 82 9.61 -0.75 -35.41
C GLU A 82 9.03 -1.83 -34.48
N GLU A 83 9.53 -3.07 -34.54
CA GLU A 83 9.18 -4.12 -33.57
C GLU A 83 9.60 -3.75 -32.14
N CYS A 84 10.82 -3.24 -31.96
CA CYS A 84 11.30 -2.77 -30.66
C CYS A 84 10.40 -1.66 -30.10
N LYS A 85 9.96 -0.73 -30.96
CA LYS A 85 9.02 0.34 -30.59
C LYS A 85 7.65 -0.22 -30.16
N LYS A 86 7.11 -1.21 -30.87
CA LYS A 86 5.86 -1.89 -30.48
C LYS A 86 6.00 -2.61 -29.14
N LEU A 87 7.11 -3.32 -28.92
CA LEU A 87 7.40 -3.99 -27.65
C LEU A 87 7.45 -3.00 -26.47
N ALA A 88 8.01 -1.81 -26.68
CA ALA A 88 7.99 -0.76 -25.67
C ALA A 88 6.57 -0.26 -25.35
N GLN A 89 5.72 -0.11 -26.37
CA GLN A 89 4.34 0.31 -26.20
C GLN A 89 3.54 -0.71 -25.40
N PHE A 90 3.64 -2.01 -25.75
CA PHE A 90 3.01 -3.07 -24.98
C PHE A 90 3.51 -3.11 -23.54
N HIS A 91 4.82 -2.93 -23.33
CA HIS A 91 5.37 -2.96 -21.99
C HIS A 91 4.87 -1.80 -21.12
N ARG A 92 4.76 -0.58 -21.67
CA ARG A 92 4.13 0.54 -20.93
C ARG A 92 2.67 0.30 -20.59
N GLN A 93 1.89 -0.24 -21.52
CA GLN A 93 0.48 -0.56 -21.26
C GLN A 93 0.37 -1.61 -20.14
N HIS A 94 1.25 -2.61 -20.17
CA HIS A 94 1.38 -3.59 -19.11
C HIS A 94 1.74 -2.95 -17.76
N GLN A 95 2.75 -2.05 -17.72
CA GLN A 95 3.12 -1.30 -16.51
C GLN A 95 1.92 -0.55 -15.91
N ILE A 96 1.21 0.24 -16.71
CA ILE A 96 0.00 0.95 -16.26
C ILE A 96 -1.03 -0.03 -15.70
N LYS A 97 -1.27 -1.14 -16.42
CA LYS A 97 -2.33 -2.08 -16.06
C LYS A 97 -2.02 -2.81 -14.76
N VAL A 98 -0.79 -3.31 -14.60
CA VAL A 98 -0.42 -4.01 -13.36
C VAL A 98 -0.44 -3.09 -12.15
N ASN A 99 -0.02 -1.83 -12.32
CA ASN A 99 -0.02 -0.83 -11.26
C ASN A 99 -1.46 -0.48 -10.82
N GLU A 100 -2.40 -0.40 -11.78
CA GLU A 100 -3.82 -0.27 -11.50
C GLU A 100 -4.38 -1.49 -10.75
N CYS A 101 -3.97 -2.71 -11.14
CA CYS A 101 -4.42 -3.94 -10.52
C CYS A 101 -4.08 -4.01 -9.02
N ILE A 102 -2.90 -3.54 -8.60
CA ILE A 102 -2.44 -3.61 -7.21
C ILE A 102 -2.55 -2.28 -6.45
N LYS A 103 -3.41 -1.36 -6.91
CA LYS A 103 -3.49 0.00 -6.37
C LYS A 103 -3.82 0.04 -4.88
N ASN A 104 -4.71 -0.83 -4.37
CA ASN A 104 -5.08 -0.79 -2.96
C ASN A 104 -3.96 -1.41 -2.10
N LEU A 105 -3.33 -2.49 -2.59
CA LEU A 105 -2.11 -3.03 -1.97
C LEU A 105 -1.01 -1.97 -1.81
N LEU A 106 -0.77 -1.15 -2.85
CA LEU A 106 0.20 -0.04 -2.81
C LEU A 106 -0.21 1.08 -1.86
N ALA A 107 -1.50 1.40 -1.79
CA ALA A 107 -2.02 2.48 -0.97
C ALA A 107 -2.12 2.11 0.52
N PHE A 108 -2.21 0.82 0.85
CA PHE A 108 -2.57 0.29 2.17
C PHE A 108 -1.89 0.98 3.35
N LYS A 109 -0.58 1.23 3.26
CA LYS A 109 0.19 1.94 4.30
C LYS A 109 -0.36 3.35 4.58
N GLU A 110 -0.63 4.10 3.52
CA GLU A 110 -1.01 5.51 3.58
C GLU A 110 -2.53 5.71 3.76
N THR A 111 -3.32 4.65 3.56
CA THR A 111 -4.77 4.64 3.75
C THR A 111 -5.15 3.94 5.06
N GLU A 112 -5.50 2.65 5.01
CA GLU A 112 -6.13 1.95 6.13
C GLU A 112 -5.19 1.80 7.33
N TYR A 113 -3.90 1.53 7.10
CA TYR A 113 -2.93 1.42 8.19
C TYR A 113 -2.71 2.76 8.90
N LYS A 114 -2.59 3.85 8.13
CA LYS A 114 -2.46 5.20 8.68
C LYS A 114 -3.68 5.60 9.50
N GLU A 115 -4.88 5.27 9.03
CA GLU A 115 -6.12 5.48 9.78
C GLU A 115 -6.10 4.72 11.11
N LEU A 116 -5.77 3.43 11.09
CA LEU A 116 -5.65 2.63 12.32
C LEU A 116 -4.65 3.23 13.30
N MET A 117 -3.48 3.67 12.83
CA MET A 117 -2.44 4.25 13.68
C MET A 117 -2.87 5.59 14.30
N GLN A 118 -3.65 6.39 13.56
CA GLN A 118 -4.23 7.62 14.09
C GLN A 118 -5.25 7.33 15.19
N GLU A 119 -6.20 6.43 14.95
CA GLU A 119 -7.23 6.07 15.93
C GLU A 119 -6.64 5.38 17.17
N ARG A 120 -5.60 4.55 16.99
CA ARG A 120 -4.82 3.95 18.09
C ARG A 120 -4.15 5.01 18.96
N LYS A 121 -3.55 6.03 18.35
CA LYS A 121 -2.94 7.14 19.09
C LYS A 121 -3.97 7.93 19.90
N GLN A 122 -5.19 8.09 19.40
CA GLN A 122 -6.26 8.72 20.15
C GLN A 122 -6.76 7.83 21.30
N LEU A 123 -6.82 6.52 21.09
CA LEU A 123 -7.17 5.55 22.14
C LEU A 123 -6.16 5.60 23.31
N ASP A 124 -4.86 5.65 23.01
CA ASP A 124 -3.82 5.77 24.03
C ASP A 124 -3.99 7.05 24.86
N LYS A 125 -4.31 8.18 24.22
CA LYS A 125 -4.59 9.45 24.92
C LYS A 125 -5.85 9.37 25.78
N ALA A 126 -6.93 8.80 25.26
CA ALA A 126 -8.17 8.62 26.00
C ALA A 126 -7.95 7.75 27.24
N ARG A 127 -7.13 6.69 27.12
CA ARG A 127 -6.72 5.84 28.25
C ARG A 127 -5.94 6.62 29.31
N GLU A 128 -4.92 7.37 28.89
CA GLU A 128 -4.09 8.17 29.81
C GLU A 128 -4.91 9.22 30.56
N TYR A 129 -5.85 9.87 29.86
CA TYR A 129 -6.79 10.80 30.45
C TYR A 129 -7.69 10.10 31.48
N MET A 130 -8.32 8.99 31.10
CA MET A 130 -9.18 8.21 31.99
C MET A 130 -8.43 7.74 33.25
N ASP A 131 -7.21 7.22 33.11
CA ASP A 131 -6.38 6.77 34.23
C ASP A 131 -6.01 7.94 35.15
N THR A 132 -5.77 9.14 34.60
CA THR A 132 -5.51 10.36 35.37
C THR A 132 -6.73 10.77 36.21
N ILE A 133 -7.92 10.80 35.60
CA ILE A 133 -9.17 11.15 36.30
C ILE A 133 -9.50 10.10 37.37
N LYS A 134 -9.28 8.81 37.09
CA LYS A 134 -9.45 7.72 38.07
C LYS A 134 -8.63 7.95 39.33
N ASP A 135 -7.36 8.34 39.17
CA ASP A 135 -6.49 8.63 40.30
C ASP A 135 -6.87 9.94 41.02
N GLU A 136 -7.47 10.91 40.33
CA GLU A 136 -8.04 12.09 40.96
C GLU A 136 -9.29 11.82 41.80
N VAL A 137 -10.15 10.88 41.38
CA VAL A 137 -11.30 10.39 42.16
C VAL A 137 -10.79 9.73 43.44
N LYS A 138 -9.80 8.84 43.34
CA LYS A 138 -9.18 8.18 44.50
C LYS A 138 -8.56 9.15 45.52
N ARG A 139 -8.09 10.32 45.05
CA ARG A 139 -7.44 11.36 45.88
C ARG A 139 -8.43 12.38 46.47
N ALA A 140 -9.70 12.35 46.06
CA ALA A 140 -10.71 13.27 46.59
C ALA A 140 -10.93 13.02 48.10
N LYS A 141 -11.11 14.10 48.86
CA LYS A 141 -11.20 14.04 50.34
C LYS A 141 -12.60 14.29 50.89
N THR A 142 -13.50 14.84 50.07
CA THR A 142 -14.87 15.17 50.46
C THR A 142 -15.86 14.48 49.53
N THR A 143 -17.06 14.17 50.04
CA THR A 143 -18.12 13.51 49.26
C THR A 143 -18.50 14.31 48.00
N GLU A 144 -18.64 15.63 48.14
CA GLU A 144 -18.94 16.53 47.01
C GLU A 144 -17.84 16.50 45.93
N GLN A 145 -16.57 16.42 46.32
CA GLN A 145 -15.45 16.27 45.37
C GLN A 145 -15.45 14.90 44.70
N VAL A 146 -15.83 13.84 45.42
CA VAL A 146 -15.95 12.50 44.87
C VAL A 146 -17.04 12.47 43.81
N GLU A 147 -18.24 12.98 44.11
CA GLU A 147 -19.38 13.00 43.18
C GLU A 147 -19.05 13.78 41.90
N LYS A 148 -18.49 14.99 42.03
CA LYS A 148 -18.13 15.80 40.86
C LYS A 148 -17.08 15.11 39.98
N LYS A 149 -16.07 14.47 40.58
CA LYS A 149 -15.01 13.79 39.83
C LYS A 149 -15.46 12.44 39.28
N ALA A 150 -16.39 11.75 39.94
CA ALA A 150 -16.98 10.52 39.45
C ALA A 150 -17.75 10.76 38.15
N ALA A 151 -18.53 11.85 38.07
CA ALA A 151 -19.20 12.24 36.83
C ALA A 151 -18.22 12.48 35.66
N ILE A 152 -17.09 13.16 35.92
CA ILE A 152 -16.04 13.38 34.90
C ILE A 152 -15.36 12.06 34.51
N TYR A 153 -15.18 11.15 35.47
CA TYR A 153 -14.63 9.82 35.20
C TYR A 153 -15.55 9.00 34.30
N GLU A 154 -16.87 9.02 34.54
CA GLU A 154 -17.86 8.34 33.69
C GLU A 154 -17.83 8.87 32.24
N GLU A 155 -17.68 10.18 32.06
CA GLU A 155 -17.50 10.78 30.72
C GLU A 155 -16.19 10.30 30.06
N ALA A 156 -15.10 10.24 30.82
CA ALA A 156 -13.81 9.76 30.34
C ALA A 156 -13.85 8.28 29.94
N VAL A 157 -14.55 7.44 30.71
CA VAL A 157 -14.79 6.01 30.37
C VAL A 157 -15.60 5.90 29.09
N THR A 158 -16.68 6.67 28.97
CA THR A 158 -17.52 6.67 27.75
C THR A 158 -16.71 7.06 26.51
N SER A 159 -15.85 8.08 26.63
CA SER A 159 -14.97 8.51 25.53
C SER A 159 -13.94 7.43 25.16
N PHE A 160 -13.35 6.77 26.16
CA PHE A 160 -12.44 5.64 25.96
C PHE A 160 -13.13 4.48 25.23
N ASP A 161 -14.31 4.07 25.68
CA ASP A 161 -15.07 2.95 25.08
C ASP A 161 -15.48 3.24 23.63
N GLN A 162 -15.92 4.46 23.35
CA GLN A 162 -16.21 4.91 21.98
C GLN A 162 -14.97 4.82 21.10
N GLN A 163 -13.82 5.27 21.60
CA GLN A 163 -12.57 5.23 20.84
C GLN A 163 -12.05 3.79 20.66
N ALA A 164 -12.20 2.93 21.68
CA ALA A 164 -11.85 1.52 21.60
C ALA A 164 -12.69 0.80 20.53
N THR A 165 -14.00 1.08 20.50
CA THR A 165 -14.93 0.53 19.50
C THR A 165 -14.51 0.88 18.09
N LYS A 166 -14.08 2.12 17.84
CA LYS A 166 -13.56 2.53 16.52
C LYS A 166 -12.34 1.73 16.11
N VAL A 167 -11.35 1.60 17.00
CA VAL A 167 -10.12 0.85 16.69
C VAL A 167 -10.43 -0.62 16.43
N ILE A 168 -11.28 -1.25 17.24
CA ILE A 168 -11.74 -2.63 17.03
C ILE A 168 -12.40 -2.77 15.66
N SER A 169 -13.29 -1.85 15.29
CA SER A 169 -13.95 -1.88 13.98
C SER A 169 -12.98 -1.78 12.79
N LEU A 170 -11.84 -1.08 12.96
CA LEU A 170 -10.79 -1.03 11.93
C LEU A 170 -10.00 -2.32 11.86
N LEU A 171 -9.68 -2.92 13.01
CA LEU A 171 -9.00 -4.22 13.08
C LEU A 171 -9.83 -5.33 12.43
N GLU A 172 -11.14 -5.32 12.65
CA GLU A 172 -12.08 -6.29 12.07
C GLU A 172 -12.19 -6.20 10.54
N LYS A 173 -11.76 -5.10 9.91
CA LYS A 173 -11.74 -4.96 8.44
C LYS A 173 -10.58 -5.72 7.79
N LEU A 174 -9.56 -6.13 8.55
CA LEU A 174 -8.35 -6.75 7.99
C LEU A 174 -8.62 -7.96 7.08
N PRO A 175 -9.56 -8.89 7.38
CA PRO A 175 -9.89 -10.00 6.49
C PRO A 175 -10.43 -9.55 5.13
N GLU A 176 -11.26 -8.50 5.07
CA GLU A 176 -11.83 -8.00 3.81
C GLU A 176 -10.78 -7.24 2.98
N ILE A 177 -9.87 -6.52 3.65
CA ILE A 177 -8.70 -5.91 3.01
C ILE A 177 -7.82 -7.00 2.37
N LYS A 178 -7.50 -8.07 3.12
CA LYS A 178 -6.76 -9.24 2.61
C LYS A 178 -7.42 -9.87 1.39
N LYS A 179 -8.75 -10.04 1.42
CA LYS A 179 -9.51 -10.58 0.30
C LYS A 179 -9.48 -9.67 -0.93
N THR A 180 -9.50 -8.35 -0.72
CA THR A 180 -9.35 -7.37 -1.81
C THR A 180 -7.98 -7.50 -2.44
N HIS A 181 -6.91 -7.47 -1.65
CA HIS A 181 -5.53 -7.63 -2.14
C HIS A 181 -5.34 -8.98 -2.84
N GLN A 182 -5.95 -10.06 -2.35
CA GLN A 182 -5.90 -11.37 -3.03
C GLN A 182 -6.48 -11.31 -4.44
N LYS A 183 -7.62 -10.63 -4.64
CA LYS A 183 -8.22 -10.46 -5.99
C LYS A 183 -7.33 -9.62 -6.89
N GLU A 184 -6.71 -8.57 -6.33
CA GLU A 184 -5.75 -7.71 -7.03
C GLU A 184 -4.54 -8.51 -7.53
N LEU A 185 -4.01 -9.43 -6.72
CA LEU A 185 -2.92 -10.32 -7.12
C LEU A 185 -3.32 -11.24 -8.26
N CYS A 186 -4.52 -11.82 -8.24
CA CYS A 186 -5.01 -12.61 -9.37
C CYS A 186 -5.08 -11.76 -10.65
N ALA A 187 -5.66 -10.56 -10.56
CA ALA A 187 -5.76 -9.64 -11.69
C ALA A 187 -4.37 -9.21 -12.22
N PHE A 188 -3.39 -9.02 -11.34
CA PHE A 188 -2.00 -8.77 -11.71
C PHE A 188 -1.43 -9.91 -12.56
N PHE A 189 -1.56 -11.16 -12.12
CA PHE A 189 -1.03 -12.31 -12.85
C PHE A 189 -1.76 -12.54 -14.19
N GLU A 190 -3.07 -12.29 -14.25
CA GLU A 190 -3.84 -12.32 -15.49
C GLU A 190 -3.36 -11.25 -16.48
N ALA A 191 -3.12 -10.02 -16.00
CA ALA A 191 -2.57 -8.94 -16.82
C ALA A 191 -1.16 -9.28 -17.32
N HIS A 192 -0.35 -9.92 -16.48
CA HIS A 192 1.00 -10.35 -16.84
C HIS A 192 1.00 -11.45 -17.90
N LEU A 193 0.13 -12.45 -17.76
CA LEU A 193 -0.06 -13.49 -18.77
C LEU A 193 -0.49 -12.90 -20.12
N LYS A 194 -1.48 -12.00 -20.09
CA LYS A 194 -1.99 -11.34 -21.29
C LYS A 194 -0.89 -10.55 -22.01
N TYR A 195 -0.06 -9.82 -21.28
CA TYR A 195 1.09 -9.12 -21.85
C TYR A 195 2.04 -10.10 -22.57
N ASN A 196 2.39 -11.22 -21.94
CA ASN A 196 3.27 -12.22 -22.55
C ASN A 196 2.66 -12.80 -23.84
N GLU A 197 1.36 -13.07 -23.86
CA GLU A 197 0.66 -13.53 -25.08
C GLU A 197 0.68 -12.49 -26.20
N GLU A 198 0.49 -11.21 -25.87
CA GLU A 198 0.52 -10.10 -26.84
C GLU A 198 1.92 -9.90 -27.42
N VAL A 199 2.97 -10.02 -26.59
CA VAL A 199 4.38 -9.95 -27.02
C VAL A 199 4.72 -11.10 -27.98
N VAL A 200 4.30 -12.33 -27.69
CA VAL A 200 4.53 -13.49 -28.56
C VAL A 200 3.83 -13.31 -29.91
N LYS A 201 2.56 -12.89 -29.91
CA LYS A 201 1.80 -12.61 -31.15
C LYS A 201 2.43 -11.49 -32.00
N ALA A 202 3.09 -10.54 -31.36
CA ALA A 202 3.76 -9.43 -32.03
C ALA A 202 5.13 -9.79 -32.61
N THR A 203 5.80 -10.82 -32.09
CA THR A 203 7.20 -11.18 -32.44
C THR A 203 7.32 -12.45 -33.30
N MET A 204 6.28 -13.28 -33.41
CA MET A 204 6.27 -14.51 -34.22
C MET A 204 5.58 -14.35 -35.60
N LYS A 205 5.67 -13.19 -36.24
CA LYS A 205 5.21 -12.98 -37.63
C LYS A 205 6.39 -13.00 -38.59
#